data_AF-A0A1I7U6V8-F1
#
_entry.id   AF-A0A1I7U6V8-F1
#
_cell.length_a   1.000
_cell.length_b   1.000
_cell.length_c   1.000
_cell.angle_alpha   90.00
_cell.angle_beta   90.00
_cell.angle_gamma   90.00
#
_symmetry.space_group_name_H-M   'P 1'
#
loop_
_entity.id
_entity.type
_entity.pdbx_description
1 polymer ?
#
loop_
_entity_poly.entity_id
_entity_poly.type
_entity_poly.pdbx_seq_one_letter_code
_entity_poly.pdbx_strand_id
1 'polypeptide(L)'
;MIFASGTTHSRWPGIIHGQLNDLHCQEPMPRILILWSSAKDFGDSSCDSSEENGGGGRPGRPPRPPQPTPSPDNANRPRCDQGWFTSYRPNGIWCLRVGIGKMDYNGAIAQCATYGGVLSGIQNGWERWLIANEAVRQTLAYNIQYSGVWLGAQRNSANQFQWSDGSTTGTEGLVYGPGQPDNSNAGGRGPQNCLQLIALSPGYFNNPGSWSAFQSGQLDDTWCSNVEDPPTRMYACGKAGPRG
;
A
#
# COMPACT_ATOMS: atom_id res chain seq x y z
N MET A 1 -4.18 17.33 26.90
CA MET A 1 -4.24 18.81 26.95
C MET A 1 -5.22 19.27 25.90
N ILE A 2 -5.94 20.37 26.11
CA ILE A 2 -6.78 21.00 25.08
C ILE A 2 -5.95 22.12 24.45
N PHE A 3 -5.84 22.13 23.12
CA PHE A 3 -5.23 23.23 22.37
C PHE A 3 -6.30 23.90 21.51
N ALA A 4 -6.20 25.22 21.34
CA ALA A 4 -7.17 26.01 20.60
C ALA A 4 -7.00 25.87 19.08
N SER A 5 -8.10 25.95 18.34
CA SER A 5 -8.08 25.95 16.87
C SER A 5 -7.33 27.15 16.31
N GLY A 6 -6.48 26.93 15.30
CA GLY A 6 -5.83 27.99 14.52
C GLY A 6 -4.32 27.83 14.31
N THR A 7 -3.66 26.90 15.01
CA THR A 7 -2.23 26.62 14.81
C THR A 7 -1.99 25.62 13.68
N THR A 8 -0.92 25.83 12.92
CA THR A 8 -0.41 24.87 11.93
C THR A 8 0.51 23.84 12.59
N HIS A 9 0.57 22.63 12.02
CA HIS A 9 1.43 21.57 12.52
C HIS A 9 2.91 21.92 12.31
N SER A 10 3.74 21.83 13.36
CA SER A 10 5.14 22.30 13.34
C SER A 10 6.06 21.58 12.34
N ARG A 11 5.66 20.38 11.88
CA ARG A 11 6.36 19.62 10.82
C ARG A 11 5.86 19.92 9.40
N TRP A 12 4.71 20.61 9.25
CA TRP A 12 4.00 20.81 7.98
C TRP A 12 3.37 22.23 7.90
N PRO A 13 4.16 23.29 7.66
CA PRO A 13 3.65 24.66 7.56
C PRO A 13 2.78 24.84 6.31
N GLY A 14 1.46 24.75 6.50
CA GLY A 14 0.45 24.95 5.45
C GLY A 14 -0.85 24.16 5.65
N ILE A 15 -0.83 23.10 6.46
CA ILE A 15 -2.03 22.28 6.71
C ILE A 15 -2.76 22.79 7.96
N ILE A 16 -4.05 23.09 7.80
CA ILE A 16 -4.97 23.48 8.88
C ILE A 16 -5.67 22.26 9.50
N HIS A 17 -5.75 22.24 10.83
CA HIS A 17 -6.45 21.18 11.58
C HIS A 17 -7.98 21.28 11.34
N GLY A 18 -8.43 20.59 10.30
CA GLY A 18 -9.81 20.55 9.82
C GLY A 18 -10.00 19.81 8.49
N GLN A 19 -8.92 19.52 7.75
CA GLN A 19 -8.95 18.71 6.52
C GLN A 19 -8.51 17.24 6.71
N LEU A 20 -8.21 16.81 7.94
CA LEU A 20 -7.69 15.49 8.26
C LEU A 20 -8.83 14.47 8.49
N ASN A 21 -9.51 14.07 7.41
CA ASN A 21 -10.54 13.03 7.44
C ASN A 21 -9.94 11.66 7.06
N ASP A 22 -9.76 10.78 8.05
CA ASP A 22 -9.54 9.31 8.01
C ASP A 22 -8.48 8.68 7.07
N LEU A 23 -7.88 9.43 6.14
CA LEU A 23 -6.93 8.95 5.13
C LEU A 23 -5.45 8.96 5.58
N HIS A 24 -5.17 9.32 6.84
CA HIS A 24 -3.81 9.45 7.38
C HIS A 24 -3.57 8.64 8.67
N CYS A 25 -4.54 7.81 9.09
CA CYS A 25 -4.46 7.02 10.31
C CYS A 25 -3.64 5.72 10.17
N GLN A 26 -2.44 5.76 9.56
CA GLN A 26 -1.46 4.66 9.60
C GLN A 26 -0.04 5.09 9.12
N GLU A 27 0.76 5.63 10.05
CA GLU A 27 2.22 5.75 9.94
C GLU A 27 2.86 4.97 11.11
N PRO A 28 3.88 4.11 10.90
CA PRO A 28 4.45 3.27 11.95
C PRO A 28 5.50 4.00 12.82
N MET A 29 5.47 3.73 14.13
CA MET A 29 6.47 4.20 15.10
C MET A 29 7.82 3.45 14.99
N PRO A 30 8.96 4.05 15.43
CA PRO A 30 10.30 3.46 15.32
C PRO A 30 10.59 2.31 16.31
N ARG A 31 11.66 1.56 16.01
CA ARG A 31 12.07 0.28 16.64
C ARG A 31 12.52 0.39 18.11
N ILE A 32 12.12 -0.59 18.93
CA ILE A 32 12.86 -1.11 20.11
C ILE A 32 12.83 -2.66 20.07
N LEU A 33 13.83 -3.31 20.69
CA LEU A 33 14.03 -4.78 20.72
C LEU A 33 13.34 -5.46 21.92
N ILE A 34 12.96 -6.75 21.81
CA ILE A 34 13.24 -7.86 22.78
C ILE A 34 12.60 -9.21 22.35
N LEU A 35 13.09 -10.28 22.99
CA LEU A 35 13.00 -11.75 22.78
C LEU A 35 11.60 -12.43 22.68
N TRP A 36 11.62 -13.75 22.40
CA TRP A 36 10.49 -14.64 22.04
C TRP A 36 9.65 -15.18 23.22
N SER A 37 8.38 -15.51 22.95
CA SER A 37 7.67 -16.70 23.48
C SER A 37 6.40 -17.03 22.66
N SER A 38 5.81 -18.22 22.88
CA SER A 38 4.87 -18.89 21.95
C SER A 38 3.44 -18.34 21.88
N ALA A 39 2.78 -18.61 20.76
CA ALA A 39 1.50 -18.03 20.34
C ALA A 39 0.25 -18.50 21.12
N LYS A 40 -0.77 -17.61 21.14
CA LYS A 40 -2.15 -17.93 20.71
C LYS A 40 -2.99 -16.68 20.43
N ASP A 41 -3.92 -16.86 19.50
CA ASP A 41 -5.10 -16.06 19.13
C ASP A 41 -4.94 -14.57 18.74
N PHE A 42 -5.66 -14.20 17.67
CA PHE A 42 -5.73 -12.85 17.14
C PHE A 42 -6.87 -12.07 17.83
N GLY A 43 -6.55 -10.93 18.44
CA GLY A 43 -7.52 -9.96 18.94
C GLY A 43 -7.00 -8.54 18.76
N ASP A 44 -7.88 -7.60 18.42
CA ASP A 44 -7.51 -6.21 18.15
C ASP A 44 -6.80 -5.57 19.34
N SER A 45 -5.56 -5.12 19.10
CA SER A 45 -4.76 -4.40 20.08
C SER A 45 -4.79 -2.89 19.82
N SER A 46 -5.54 -2.17 20.65
CA SER A 46 -5.36 -0.71 20.82
C SER A 46 -4.75 -0.43 22.18
N CYS A 47 -3.60 0.26 22.14
CA CYS A 47 -3.07 1.12 23.20
C CYS A 47 -4.13 2.15 23.70
N ASP A 48 -4.09 2.74 24.90
CA ASP A 48 -3.39 2.51 26.20
C ASP A 48 -4.18 3.33 27.29
N SER A 49 -3.90 3.50 28.61
CA SER A 49 -2.74 3.30 29.50
C SER A 49 -3.16 3.03 30.98
N SER A 50 -2.15 2.91 31.86
CA SER A 50 -2.12 2.92 33.33
C SER A 50 -2.80 4.15 34.00
N GLU A 51 -2.94 4.34 35.34
CA GLU A 51 -2.16 3.91 36.53
C GLU A 51 -2.99 3.64 37.84
N GLU A 52 -2.26 3.15 38.84
CA GLU A 52 -2.47 2.81 40.27
C GLU A 52 -3.70 3.19 41.16
N ASN A 53 -3.87 2.32 42.17
CA ASN A 53 -4.34 2.52 43.56
C ASN A 53 -5.75 3.06 43.91
N GLY A 54 -6.52 2.17 44.56
CA GLY A 54 -6.97 2.43 45.94
C GLY A 54 -8.44 2.79 46.20
N GLY A 55 -9.18 1.90 46.87
CA GLY A 55 -10.25 2.29 47.80
C GLY A 55 -11.71 2.27 47.32
N GLY A 56 -12.38 1.10 47.48
CA GLY A 56 -13.72 1.00 48.09
C GLY A 56 -14.99 1.50 47.35
N GLY A 57 -15.99 0.62 47.23
CA GLY A 57 -17.42 0.96 47.21
C GLY A 57 -17.99 1.62 45.94
N ARG A 58 -18.65 0.84 45.06
CA ARG A 58 -19.23 1.34 43.79
C ARG A 58 -20.59 2.02 43.95
N PRO A 59 -20.77 3.28 43.49
CA PRO A 59 -22.07 3.83 43.10
C PRO A 59 -22.43 3.44 41.65
N GLY A 60 -23.69 3.64 41.25
CA GLY A 60 -24.16 3.35 39.88
C GLY A 60 -23.62 4.32 38.82
N ARG A 61 -23.24 3.79 37.65
CA ARG A 61 -22.75 4.59 36.51
C ARG A 61 -23.93 5.29 35.79
N PRO A 62 -23.85 6.59 35.46
CA PRO A 62 -24.86 7.23 34.62
C PRO A 62 -24.87 6.65 33.19
N PRO A 63 -25.97 6.82 32.42
CA PRO A 63 -26.05 6.33 31.04
C PRO A 63 -24.88 6.85 30.18
N ARG A 64 -24.27 5.95 29.40
CA ARG A 64 -23.24 6.33 28.43
C ARG A 64 -23.89 7.24 27.37
N PRO A 65 -23.29 8.39 27.01
CA PRO A 65 -23.74 9.16 25.85
C PRO A 65 -23.81 8.24 24.61
N PRO A 66 -24.78 8.45 23.69
CA PRO A 66 -24.84 7.69 22.46
C PRO A 66 -23.48 7.72 21.76
N GLN A 67 -22.92 6.53 21.50
CA GLN A 67 -21.70 6.43 20.70
C GLN A 67 -22.03 6.96 19.31
N PRO A 68 -21.20 7.83 18.71
CA PRO A 68 -21.43 8.31 17.35
C PRO A 68 -21.61 7.11 16.41
N THR A 69 -22.78 7.01 15.80
CA THR A 69 -23.01 6.04 14.72
C THR A 69 -22.08 6.40 13.55
N PRO A 70 -21.47 5.41 12.87
CA PRO A 70 -20.75 5.66 11.62
C PRO A 70 -21.65 6.45 10.65
N SER A 71 -21.10 7.48 9.99
CA SER A 71 -21.93 8.35 9.15
C SER A 71 -22.63 7.52 8.05
N PRO A 72 -23.95 7.66 7.85
CA PRO A 72 -24.71 6.82 6.91
C PRO A 72 -24.15 6.81 5.48
N ASP A 73 -23.49 7.90 5.08
CA ASP A 73 -22.91 8.13 3.75
C ASP A 73 -21.93 7.03 3.32
N ASN A 74 -21.22 6.42 4.26
CA ASN A 74 -20.23 5.38 3.98
C ASN A 74 -20.83 3.98 3.80
N ALA A 75 -22.07 3.72 4.25
CA ALA A 75 -22.70 2.41 4.13
C ALA A 75 -23.21 2.13 2.71
N ASN A 76 -23.76 3.16 2.05
CA ASN A 76 -24.47 3.03 0.78
C ASN A 76 -23.61 3.32 -0.47
N ARG A 77 -22.35 3.75 -0.30
CA ARG A 77 -21.44 3.99 -1.43
C ARG A 77 -21.12 2.66 -2.13
N PRO A 78 -21.23 2.55 -3.47
CA PRO A 78 -20.92 1.31 -4.18
C PRO A 78 -19.48 0.86 -3.92
N ARG A 79 -19.27 -0.47 -3.86
CA ARG A 79 -17.97 -1.10 -3.56
C ARG A 79 -17.71 -2.26 -4.51
N CYS A 80 -16.44 -2.61 -4.65
CA CYS A 80 -15.99 -3.74 -5.46
C CYS A 80 -16.39 -5.10 -4.87
N ASP A 81 -16.37 -6.12 -5.72
CA ASP A 81 -16.67 -7.51 -5.35
C ASP A 81 -15.73 -8.02 -4.24
N GLN A 82 -16.15 -9.07 -3.53
CA GLN A 82 -15.30 -9.74 -2.55
C GLN A 82 -13.96 -10.19 -3.17
N GLY A 83 -12.85 -9.91 -2.47
CA GLY A 83 -11.50 -10.16 -2.98
C GLY A 83 -10.88 -9.00 -3.77
N TRP A 84 -11.56 -7.85 -3.84
CA TRP A 84 -11.06 -6.61 -4.43
C TRP A 84 -11.12 -5.45 -3.43
N PHE A 85 -10.09 -4.61 -3.45
CA PHE A 85 -10.09 -3.34 -2.73
C PHE A 85 -10.80 -2.27 -3.58
N THR A 86 -11.58 -1.42 -2.93
CA THR A 86 -12.32 -0.33 -3.60
C THR A 86 -11.50 0.95 -3.56
N SER A 87 -10.95 1.36 -4.70
CA SER A 87 -10.36 2.69 -4.88
C SER A 87 -11.38 3.67 -5.48
N TYR A 88 -11.23 4.95 -5.15
CA TYR A 88 -12.04 6.05 -5.66
C TYR A 88 -11.13 7.01 -6.43
N ARG A 89 -11.07 6.84 -7.76
CA ARG A 89 -10.28 7.68 -8.67
C ARG A 89 -11.14 8.83 -9.22
N PRO A 90 -10.54 9.89 -9.80
CA PRO A 90 -11.29 10.96 -10.46
C PRO A 90 -12.25 10.44 -11.55
N ASN A 91 -11.87 9.36 -12.22
CA ASN A 91 -12.65 8.71 -13.29
C ASN A 91 -13.69 7.69 -12.79
N GLY A 92 -13.91 7.58 -11.46
CA GLY A 92 -14.87 6.66 -10.85
C GLY A 92 -14.23 5.58 -9.97
N ILE A 93 -15.00 4.54 -9.66
CA ILE A 93 -14.54 3.44 -8.80
C ILE A 93 -13.60 2.53 -9.59
N TRP A 94 -12.47 2.18 -8.98
CA TRP A 94 -11.50 1.24 -9.52
C TRP A 94 -11.26 0.10 -8.53
N CYS A 95 -11.39 -1.13 -9.00
CA CYS A 95 -11.25 -2.33 -8.19
C CYS A 95 -9.84 -2.87 -8.32
N LEU A 96 -9.08 -2.82 -7.23
CA LEU A 96 -7.70 -3.29 -7.14
C LEU A 96 -7.61 -4.69 -6.55
N ARG A 97 -6.71 -5.51 -7.06
CA ARG A 97 -6.36 -6.82 -6.47
C ARG A 97 -4.89 -7.13 -6.70
N VAL A 98 -4.16 -7.46 -5.65
CA VAL A 98 -2.77 -7.97 -5.77
C VAL A 98 -2.80 -9.50 -5.74
N GLY A 99 -2.05 -10.13 -6.64
CA GLY A 99 -1.86 -11.58 -6.69
C GLY A 99 -0.39 -11.97 -6.56
N ILE A 100 -0.12 -13.05 -5.81
CA ILE A 100 1.22 -13.66 -5.71
C ILE A 100 1.51 -14.57 -6.91
N GLY A 101 2.79 -14.67 -7.28
CA GLY A 101 3.27 -15.62 -8.29
C GLY A 101 4.75 -15.42 -8.66
N LYS A 102 5.20 -16.16 -9.67
CA LYS A 102 6.44 -15.91 -10.42
C LYS A 102 6.10 -15.92 -11.91
N MET A 103 6.12 -14.76 -12.55
CA MET A 103 5.80 -14.58 -13.96
C MET A 103 6.45 -13.32 -14.53
N ASP A 104 6.61 -13.28 -15.85
CA ASP A 104 7.02 -12.09 -16.58
C ASP A 104 5.85 -11.09 -16.72
N TYR A 105 6.11 -9.95 -17.35
CA TYR A 105 5.09 -8.91 -17.55
C TYR A 105 3.90 -9.39 -18.40
N ASN A 106 4.15 -10.23 -19.41
CA ASN A 106 3.09 -10.75 -20.27
C ASN A 106 2.21 -11.78 -19.54
N GLY A 107 2.82 -12.64 -18.73
CA GLY A 107 2.10 -13.52 -17.80
C GLY A 107 1.24 -12.73 -16.82
N ALA A 108 1.75 -11.61 -16.29
CA ALA A 108 1.02 -10.73 -15.38
C ALA A 108 -0.19 -10.05 -16.05
N ILE A 109 -0.05 -9.58 -17.29
CA ILE A 109 -1.18 -9.12 -18.12
C ILE A 109 -2.21 -10.24 -18.29
N ALA A 110 -1.77 -11.46 -18.65
CA ALA A 110 -2.66 -12.60 -18.88
C ALA A 110 -3.42 -13.00 -17.60
N GLN A 111 -2.79 -12.97 -16.42
CA GLN A 111 -3.48 -13.21 -15.15
C GLN A 111 -4.57 -12.18 -14.89
N CYS A 112 -4.31 -10.88 -15.09
CA CYS A 112 -5.35 -9.86 -14.89
C CYS A 112 -6.50 -9.96 -15.90
N ALA A 113 -6.22 -10.42 -17.13
CA ALA A 113 -7.26 -10.71 -18.11
C ALA A 113 -8.23 -11.82 -17.63
N THR A 114 -7.75 -12.85 -16.88
CA THR A 114 -8.64 -13.87 -16.29
C THR A 114 -9.66 -13.31 -15.30
N TYR A 115 -9.39 -12.12 -14.75
CA TYR A 115 -10.25 -11.41 -13.81
C TYR A 115 -11.14 -10.34 -14.46
N GLY A 116 -11.14 -10.25 -15.79
CA GLY A 116 -11.83 -9.18 -16.53
C GLY A 116 -11.21 -7.80 -16.31
N GLY A 117 -9.90 -7.75 -16.07
CA GLY A 117 -9.15 -6.53 -15.81
C GLY A 117 -7.83 -6.46 -16.57
N VAL A 118 -7.03 -5.46 -16.21
CA VAL A 118 -5.69 -5.17 -16.75
C VAL A 118 -4.69 -5.07 -15.60
N LEU A 119 -3.39 -4.99 -15.88
CA LEU A 119 -2.44 -4.51 -14.87
C LEU A 119 -2.80 -3.07 -14.50
N SER A 120 -2.84 -2.76 -13.20
CA SER A 120 -3.26 -1.46 -12.67
C SER A 120 -2.10 -0.48 -12.61
N GLY A 121 -2.35 0.78 -12.96
CA GLY A 121 -1.51 1.88 -12.51
C GLY A 121 -1.78 2.25 -11.05
N ILE A 122 -1.07 3.27 -10.54
CA ILE A 122 -1.21 3.77 -9.16
C ILE A 122 -1.64 5.23 -9.19
N GLN A 123 -2.81 5.54 -8.64
CA GLN A 123 -3.40 6.89 -8.69
C GLN A 123 -2.77 7.85 -7.69
N ASN A 124 -2.44 7.38 -6.49
CA ASN A 124 -2.05 8.25 -5.37
C ASN A 124 -1.21 7.49 -4.32
N GLY A 125 -0.76 8.20 -3.30
CA GLY A 125 0.00 7.61 -2.18
C GLY A 125 -0.73 6.48 -1.43
N TRP A 126 -2.06 6.55 -1.34
CA TRP A 126 -2.87 5.51 -0.69
C TRP A 126 -2.92 4.22 -1.50
N GLU A 127 -3.12 4.28 -2.83
CA GLU A 127 -3.05 3.08 -3.69
C GLU A 127 -1.65 2.44 -3.65
N ARG A 128 -0.58 3.26 -3.58
CA ARG A 128 0.81 2.78 -3.45
C ARG A 128 1.02 2.01 -2.14
N TRP A 129 0.59 2.58 -1.02
CA TRP A 129 0.65 1.94 0.30
C TRP A 129 -0.18 0.66 0.33
N LEU A 130 -1.40 0.68 -0.22
CA LEU A 130 -2.31 -0.46 -0.26
C LEU A 130 -1.70 -1.66 -1.00
N ILE A 131 -1.15 -1.42 -2.20
CA ILE A 131 -0.51 -2.46 -3.02
C ILE A 131 0.74 -3.01 -2.31
N ALA A 132 1.56 -2.14 -1.72
CA ALA A 132 2.75 -2.56 -0.97
C ALA A 132 2.39 -3.38 0.28
N ASN A 133 1.40 -2.95 1.05
CA ASN A 133 0.96 -3.61 2.28
C ASN A 133 0.31 -4.96 1.99
N GLU A 134 -0.55 -5.06 0.97
CA GLU A 134 -1.12 -6.36 0.56
C GLU A 134 -0.05 -7.31 0.00
N ALA A 135 0.93 -6.79 -0.75
CA ALA A 135 2.07 -7.57 -1.23
C ALA A 135 2.88 -8.14 -0.05
N VAL A 136 3.21 -7.32 0.95
CA VAL A 136 3.88 -7.76 2.19
C VAL A 136 3.03 -8.75 2.99
N ARG A 137 1.71 -8.53 3.09
CA ARG A 137 0.79 -9.45 3.77
C ARG A 137 0.77 -10.84 3.10
N GLN A 138 0.82 -10.90 1.78
CA GLN A 138 0.90 -12.16 1.04
C GLN A 138 2.29 -12.80 1.16
N THR A 139 3.40 -12.06 1.00
CA THR A 139 4.75 -12.63 1.08
C THR A 139 5.09 -13.19 2.47
N LEU A 140 4.64 -12.53 3.54
CA LEU A 140 4.80 -13.00 4.93
C LEU A 140 4.20 -14.40 5.13
N ALA A 141 3.05 -14.71 4.53
CA ALA A 141 2.40 -16.02 4.63
C ALA A 141 3.22 -17.17 4.01
N TYR A 142 4.20 -16.86 3.17
CA TYR A 142 5.10 -17.82 2.51
C TYR A 142 6.57 -17.64 2.93
N ASN A 143 6.86 -16.86 3.99
CA ASN A 143 8.20 -16.50 4.45
C ASN A 143 9.09 -15.83 3.37
N ILE A 144 8.47 -15.18 2.38
CA ILE A 144 9.16 -14.43 1.33
C ILE A 144 9.54 -13.05 1.90
N GLN A 145 10.82 -12.68 1.78
CA GLN A 145 11.35 -11.47 2.42
C GLN A 145 11.15 -10.20 1.56
N TYR A 146 11.20 -10.34 0.24
CA TYR A 146 11.00 -9.25 -0.71
C TYR A 146 10.34 -9.77 -2.00
N SER A 147 9.58 -8.92 -2.67
CA SER A 147 8.96 -9.21 -3.97
C SER A 147 8.86 -7.96 -4.84
N GLY A 148 8.74 -8.17 -6.14
CA GLY A 148 8.31 -7.14 -7.10
C GLY A 148 6.83 -7.32 -7.39
N VAL A 149 6.09 -6.22 -7.56
CA VAL A 149 4.69 -6.21 -7.98
C VAL A 149 4.60 -5.53 -9.35
N TRP A 150 4.26 -6.27 -10.39
CA TRP A 150 4.04 -5.71 -11.73
C TRP A 150 2.89 -4.71 -11.75
N LEU A 151 3.12 -3.55 -12.40
CA LEU A 151 2.17 -2.45 -12.53
C LEU A 151 1.82 -2.18 -14.00
N GLY A 152 0.63 -1.66 -14.26
CA GLY A 152 0.17 -1.24 -15.59
C GLY A 152 0.80 0.09 -15.99
N ALA A 153 2.09 0.07 -16.36
CA ALA A 153 2.82 1.22 -16.86
C ALA A 153 3.77 0.83 -18.00
N GLN A 154 4.00 1.77 -18.91
CA GLN A 154 4.95 1.64 -20.01
C GLN A 154 5.90 2.84 -20.00
N ARG A 155 7.16 2.59 -20.35
CA ARG A 155 8.15 3.65 -20.57
C ARG A 155 7.73 4.54 -21.74
N ASN A 156 7.81 5.86 -21.57
CA ASN A 156 7.58 6.83 -22.65
C ASN A 156 8.82 7.69 -22.98
N SER A 157 9.78 7.81 -22.06
CA SER A 157 11.09 8.39 -22.33
C SER A 157 12.20 7.74 -21.47
N ALA A 158 13.45 8.18 -21.64
CA ALA A 158 14.62 7.57 -20.99
C ALA A 158 14.47 7.42 -19.46
N ASN A 159 13.82 8.37 -18.79
CA ASN A 159 13.63 8.35 -17.32
C ASN A 159 12.16 8.58 -16.94
N GLN A 160 11.20 8.20 -17.78
CA GLN A 160 9.76 8.46 -17.54
C GLN A 160 8.86 7.30 -17.97
N PHE A 161 7.79 7.13 -17.20
CA PHE A 161 6.73 6.15 -17.40
C PHE A 161 5.36 6.82 -17.44
N GLN A 162 4.42 6.19 -18.14
CA GLN A 162 3.01 6.53 -18.15
C GLN A 162 2.17 5.28 -17.84
N TRP A 163 1.03 5.48 -17.17
CA TRP A 163 0.10 4.39 -16.88
C TRP A 163 -0.58 3.88 -18.15
N SER A 164 -0.74 2.56 -18.24
CA SER A 164 -1.33 1.86 -19.39
C SER A 164 -2.64 1.13 -19.04
N ASP A 165 -3.22 1.40 -17.87
CA ASP A 165 -4.46 0.77 -17.40
C ASP A 165 -5.75 1.48 -17.89
N GLY A 166 -5.61 2.61 -18.59
CA GLY A 166 -6.73 3.42 -19.10
C GLY A 166 -7.57 4.13 -18.04
N SER A 167 -7.15 4.11 -16.77
CA SER A 167 -7.93 4.62 -15.62
C SER A 167 -7.14 5.58 -14.74
N THR A 168 -5.85 5.32 -14.53
CA THR A 168 -4.96 6.13 -13.69
C THR A 168 -4.57 7.42 -14.40
N THR A 169 -4.73 8.57 -13.74
CA THR A 169 -4.37 9.89 -14.29
C THR A 169 -3.30 10.60 -13.47
N GLY A 170 -2.36 11.27 -14.13
CA GLY A 170 -1.27 11.98 -13.45
C GLY A 170 -0.18 11.08 -12.87
N THR A 171 0.69 11.66 -12.05
CA THR A 171 1.99 11.07 -11.66
C THR A 171 2.16 10.84 -10.15
N GLU A 172 1.14 11.11 -9.32
CA GLU A 172 1.26 11.05 -7.84
C GLU A 172 1.61 9.66 -7.30
N GLY A 173 1.20 8.59 -8.00
CA GLY A 173 1.62 7.22 -7.71
C GLY A 173 3.08 6.92 -8.02
N LEU A 174 3.72 7.64 -8.95
CA LEU A 174 5.08 7.41 -9.45
C LEU A 174 6.16 7.93 -8.48
N VAL A 175 6.32 7.24 -7.34
CA VAL A 175 7.40 7.49 -6.38
C VAL A 175 8.44 6.38 -6.49
N TYR A 176 9.52 6.69 -7.19
CA TYR A 176 10.63 5.78 -7.48
C TYR A 176 11.53 5.55 -6.26
N GLY A 177 12.32 4.48 -6.30
CA GLY A 177 13.43 4.22 -5.38
C GLY A 177 14.66 5.09 -5.67
N PRO A 178 15.67 5.07 -4.79
CA PRO A 178 16.89 5.86 -5.00
C PRO A 178 17.60 5.48 -6.30
N GLY A 179 17.81 6.47 -7.16
CA GLY A 179 18.43 6.30 -8.49
C GLY A 179 17.45 6.03 -9.64
N GLN A 180 16.22 5.59 -9.34
CA GLN A 180 15.28 5.16 -10.37
C GLN A 180 14.38 6.29 -10.91
N PRO A 181 13.91 6.20 -12.18
CA PRO A 181 14.20 5.13 -13.14
C PRO A 181 15.52 5.32 -13.90
N ASP A 182 16.39 4.30 -13.93
CA ASP A 182 17.74 4.35 -14.52
C ASP A 182 17.83 3.87 -15.97
N ASN A 183 16.85 3.09 -16.45
CA ASN A 183 16.83 2.48 -17.78
C ASN A 183 18.12 1.71 -18.14
N SER A 184 18.67 0.98 -17.17
CA SER A 184 19.91 0.22 -17.30
C SER A 184 19.89 -0.74 -18.50
N ASN A 185 20.98 -0.72 -19.27
CA ASN A 185 21.27 -1.69 -20.34
C ASN A 185 22.28 -2.76 -19.87
N ALA A 186 22.30 -3.09 -18.56
CA ALA A 186 23.20 -4.09 -18.02
C ALA A 186 23.04 -5.45 -18.74
N GLY A 187 24.16 -6.04 -19.15
CA GLY A 187 24.16 -7.29 -19.93
C GLY A 187 23.62 -7.17 -21.36
N GLY A 188 23.45 -5.96 -21.91
CA GLY A 188 23.01 -5.76 -23.29
C GLY A 188 21.53 -6.11 -23.55
N ARG A 189 20.72 -6.12 -22.50
CA ARG A 189 19.31 -6.57 -22.52
C ARG A 189 18.33 -5.59 -23.18
N GLY A 190 18.80 -4.42 -23.61
CA GLY A 190 17.96 -3.33 -24.10
C GLY A 190 17.32 -2.52 -22.96
N PRO A 191 16.38 -1.62 -23.27
CA PRO A 191 15.76 -0.75 -22.28
C PRO A 191 14.80 -1.50 -21.36
N GLN A 192 14.72 -1.04 -20.12
CA GLN A 192 13.83 -1.57 -19.08
C GLN A 192 12.42 -0.99 -19.25
N ASN A 193 11.62 -1.55 -20.14
CA ASN A 193 10.36 -0.91 -20.55
C ASN A 193 9.17 -1.10 -19.59
N CYS A 194 9.31 -1.87 -18.50
CA CYS A 194 8.24 -2.21 -17.58
C CYS A 194 8.54 -1.78 -16.14
N LEU A 195 7.49 -1.48 -15.37
CA LEU A 195 7.58 -0.91 -14.02
C LEU A 195 7.10 -1.91 -12.97
N GLN A 196 7.80 -1.98 -11.84
CA GLN A 196 7.43 -2.77 -10.67
C GLN A 196 7.43 -1.91 -9.40
N LEU A 197 6.59 -2.26 -8.44
CA LEU A 197 6.64 -1.78 -7.06
C LEU A 197 7.44 -2.79 -6.22
N ILE A 198 8.41 -2.32 -5.45
CA ILE A 198 9.23 -3.15 -4.57
C ILE A 198 8.56 -3.27 -3.20
N ALA A 199 8.18 -4.49 -2.82
CA ALA A 199 7.56 -4.80 -1.54
C ALA A 199 8.57 -5.50 -0.63
N LEU A 200 8.92 -4.88 0.50
CA LEU A 200 9.89 -5.38 1.48
C LEU A 200 9.16 -5.76 2.77
N SER A 201 9.27 -7.01 3.20
CA SER A 201 8.72 -7.46 4.49
C SER A 201 9.68 -7.11 5.64
N PRO A 202 9.20 -7.01 6.90
CA PRO A 202 10.05 -6.64 8.03
C PRO A 202 11.30 -7.51 8.22
N GLY A 203 11.23 -8.80 7.85
CA GLY A 203 12.34 -9.74 7.99
C GLY A 203 13.50 -9.51 7.01
N TYR A 204 13.26 -8.82 5.89
CA TYR A 204 14.29 -8.42 4.93
C TYR A 204 15.43 -7.63 5.59
N PHE A 205 15.08 -6.74 6.52
CA PHE A 205 16.04 -5.87 7.21
C PHE A 205 16.90 -6.58 8.27
N ASN A 206 16.75 -7.90 8.44
CA ASN A 206 17.66 -8.74 9.24
C ASN A 206 18.89 -9.20 8.44
N ASN A 207 18.78 -9.28 7.11
CA ASN A 207 19.89 -9.60 6.20
C ASN A 207 19.65 -8.88 4.84
N PRO A 208 19.83 -7.55 4.78
CA PRO A 208 19.43 -6.75 3.64
C PRO A 208 20.39 -6.90 2.45
N GLY A 209 19.84 -7.08 1.25
CA GLY A 209 20.58 -7.20 -0.02
C GLY A 209 20.51 -5.94 -0.90
N SER A 210 20.44 -6.11 -2.23
CA SER A 210 20.43 -5.03 -3.22
C SER A 210 19.36 -3.96 -2.97
N TRP A 211 18.16 -4.37 -2.57
CA TRP A 211 17.02 -3.50 -2.27
C TRP A 211 17.13 -2.77 -0.92
N SER A 212 18.30 -2.76 -0.27
CA SER A 212 18.54 -2.16 1.05
C SER A 212 18.30 -0.65 1.13
N ALA A 213 18.48 0.07 0.02
CA ALA A 213 18.20 1.49 -0.09
C ALA A 213 16.71 1.82 -0.34
N PHE A 214 15.90 0.81 -0.70
CA PHE A 214 14.48 0.99 -1.02
C PHE A 214 13.61 0.96 0.23
N GLN A 215 12.51 1.69 0.17
CA GLN A 215 11.38 1.59 1.08
C GLN A 215 10.25 0.78 0.42
N SER A 216 9.52 -0.02 1.20
CA SER A 216 8.39 -0.81 0.68
C SER A 216 7.35 0.11 0.05
N GLY A 217 7.01 -0.14 -1.22
CA GLY A 217 6.13 0.70 -2.04
C GLY A 217 6.83 1.60 -3.05
N GLN A 218 8.16 1.76 -2.99
CA GLN A 218 8.90 2.50 -4.02
C GLN A 218 8.96 1.74 -5.35
N LEU A 219 9.04 2.49 -6.46
CA LEU A 219 9.02 1.96 -7.82
C LEU A 219 10.42 1.76 -8.41
N ASP A 220 10.54 0.74 -9.25
CA ASP A 220 11.74 0.30 -9.94
C ASP A 220 11.39 -0.08 -11.38
N ASP A 221 12.24 0.30 -12.33
CA ASP A 221 12.13 -0.06 -13.73
C ASP A 221 12.98 -1.31 -14.06
N THR A 222 12.40 -2.19 -14.86
CA THR A 222 12.98 -3.52 -15.08
C THR A 222 12.64 -4.05 -16.47
N TRP A 223 13.40 -5.02 -16.96
CA TRP A 223 13.07 -5.67 -18.23
C TRP A 223 11.79 -6.48 -18.08
N CYS A 224 10.87 -6.35 -19.03
CA CYS A 224 9.55 -6.99 -19.01
C CYS A 224 9.63 -8.54 -18.92
N SER A 225 10.72 -9.13 -19.40
CA SER A 225 11.04 -10.57 -19.33
C SER A 225 11.80 -11.00 -18.08
N ASN A 226 12.17 -10.08 -17.18
CA ASN A 226 12.87 -10.42 -15.95
C ASN A 226 11.92 -11.12 -14.97
N VAL A 227 12.39 -12.22 -14.38
CA VAL A 227 11.67 -13.05 -13.40
C VAL A 227 12.56 -13.49 -12.24
N GLU A 228 13.84 -13.09 -12.19
CA GLU A 228 14.80 -13.63 -11.20
C GLU A 228 15.15 -12.68 -10.06
N ASP A 229 15.05 -11.35 -10.25
CA ASP A 229 15.20 -10.38 -9.16
C ASP A 229 14.15 -9.26 -9.26
N PRO A 230 13.22 -9.10 -8.29
CA PRO A 230 12.96 -10.04 -7.21
C PRO A 230 12.46 -11.41 -7.75
N PRO A 231 12.80 -12.54 -7.09
CA PRO A 231 12.45 -13.88 -7.56
C PRO A 231 10.96 -14.22 -7.38
N THR A 232 10.26 -13.47 -6.52
CA THR A 232 8.80 -13.45 -6.45
C THR A 232 8.31 -12.23 -7.20
N ARG A 233 7.58 -12.45 -8.30
CA ARG A 233 6.96 -11.39 -9.12
C ARG A 233 5.45 -11.49 -9.06
N MET A 234 4.92 -10.79 -8.06
CA MET A 234 3.51 -10.49 -7.85
C MET A 234 3.00 -9.55 -8.95
N TYR A 235 1.70 -9.30 -8.96
CA TYR A 235 1.06 -8.44 -9.95
C TYR A 235 -0.14 -7.71 -9.35
N ALA A 236 -0.34 -6.44 -9.71
CA ALA A 236 -1.49 -5.63 -9.31
C ALA A 236 -2.49 -5.54 -10.47
N CYS A 237 -3.64 -6.18 -10.34
CA CYS A 237 -4.74 -6.08 -11.30
C CYS A 237 -5.70 -4.94 -10.94
N GLY A 238 -6.29 -4.35 -11.97
CA GLY A 238 -7.30 -3.31 -11.90
C GLY A 238 -8.44 -3.55 -12.87
N LYS A 239 -9.67 -3.25 -12.46
CA LYS A 239 -10.85 -3.18 -13.34
C LYS A 239 -11.78 -2.05 -12.91
N ALA A 240 -12.62 -1.57 -13.83
CA ALA A 240 -13.67 -0.61 -13.49
C ALA A 240 -14.66 -1.23 -12.47
N GLY A 241 -15.01 -0.46 -11.45
CA GLY A 241 -15.98 -0.86 -10.43
C GLY A 241 -17.44 -0.63 -10.84
N PRO A 242 -18.39 -0.92 -9.93
CA PRO A 242 -19.79 -0.60 -10.15
C PRO A 242 -19.98 0.91 -10.33
N ARG A 243 -20.96 1.29 -11.13
CA ARG A 243 -21.47 2.66 -11.21
C ARG A 243 -22.46 2.88 -10.07
N GLY A 244 -22.44 4.07 -9.49
CA GLY A 244 -23.52 4.61 -8.65
C GLY A 244 -24.55 5.36 -9.47
#